data_AF-A0A3A6MQZ8-F1
#
_entry.id   AF-A0A3A6MQZ8-F1
#
_cell.length_a   1.000
_cell.length_b   1.000
_cell.length_c   1.000
_cell.angle_alpha   90.00
_cell.angle_beta   90.00
_cell.angle_gamma   90.00
#
_symmetry.space_group_name_H-M   'P 1'
#
loop_
_entity.id
_entity.type
_entity.pdbx_description
1 polymer ?
#
loop_
_entity_poly.entity_id
_entity_poly.type
_entity_poly.pdbx_seq_one_letter_code
_entity_poly.pdbx_strand_id
1 'polypeptide(L)'
;MPRGLLVKWTVRSGEFEDIGRALLRFPYKRKPEDVIDKYFSDFYGEGTVCEEYARCYARPNGEQALEVDDYQVVPPRDYEVLKRYGLEE
;
A
#
# COMPACT_ATOMS: atom_id res chain seq x y z
N MET A 1 -3.66 21.16 -1.83
CA MET A 1 -3.83 20.05 -2.80
C MET A 1 -3.33 18.77 -2.15
N PRO A 2 -4.04 17.63 -2.28
CA PRO A 2 -3.59 16.37 -1.70
C PRO A 2 -2.27 15.93 -2.35
N ARG A 3 -1.41 15.28 -1.57
CA ARG A 3 -0.23 14.59 -2.08
C ARG A 3 -0.61 13.16 -2.45
N GLY A 4 0.22 12.52 -3.26
CA GLY A 4 0.17 11.08 -3.46
C GLY A 4 1.09 10.37 -2.48
N LEU A 5 0.84 9.10 -2.25
CA LEU A 5 1.78 8.17 -1.67
C LEU A 5 1.87 6.99 -2.64
N LEU A 6 2.99 6.87 -3.35
CA LEU A 6 3.25 5.74 -4.22
C LEU A 6 3.87 4.64 -3.37
N VAL A 7 3.20 3.50 -3.30
CA VAL A 7 3.59 2.36 -2.48
C VAL A 7 3.96 1.22 -3.40
N LYS A 8 5.13 0.63 -3.21
CA LYS A 8 5.54 -0.61 -3.86
C LYS A 8 5.37 -1.75 -2.88
N TRP A 9 4.80 -2.85 -3.35
CA TRP A 9 4.56 -4.02 -2.52
C TRP A 9 4.78 -5.30 -3.31
N THR A 10 5.04 -6.37 -2.57
CA THR A 10 5.19 -7.72 -3.08
C THR A 10 4.25 -8.63 -2.31
N VAL A 11 3.40 -9.37 -3.03
CA VAL A 11 2.52 -10.37 -2.44
C VAL A 11 3.06 -11.76 -2.73
N ARG A 12 3.09 -12.61 -1.69
CA ARG A 12 3.50 -14.00 -1.76
C ARG A 12 2.34 -14.90 -1.35
N SER A 13 2.04 -15.91 -2.16
CA SER A 13 1.05 -16.94 -1.86
C SER A 13 1.54 -18.29 -2.38
N GLY A 14 2.01 -19.15 -1.47
CA GLY A 14 2.69 -20.40 -1.83
C GLY A 14 3.94 -20.13 -2.68
N GLU A 15 3.94 -20.64 -3.92
CA GLU A 15 5.04 -20.45 -4.89
C GLU A 15 4.84 -19.21 -5.78
N PHE A 16 3.72 -18.50 -5.64
CA PHE A 16 3.42 -17.31 -6.42
C PHE A 16 3.95 -16.05 -5.74
N GLU A 17 4.67 -15.23 -6.50
CA GLU A 17 5.11 -13.89 -6.10
C GLU A 17 4.64 -12.89 -7.16
N ASP A 18 3.99 -11.82 -6.73
CA ASP A 18 3.57 -10.72 -7.61
C ASP A 18 3.95 -9.37 -7.00
N ILE A 19 4.38 -8.44 -7.85
CA ILE A 19 4.94 -7.15 -7.46
C ILE A 19 4.03 -6.06 -8.00
N GLY A 20 3.42 -5.31 -7.09
CA GLY A 20 2.48 -4.26 -7.40
C GLY A 20 2.95 -2.87 -7.01
N ARG A 21 2.18 -1.88 -7.48
CA ARG A 21 2.29 -0.49 -7.04
C ARG A 21 0.89 0.07 -6.84
N ALA A 22 0.70 0.83 -5.77
CA ALA A 22 -0.53 1.53 -5.48
C ALA A 22 -0.27 3.03 -5.31
N LEU A 23 -1.13 3.88 -5.88
CA LEU A 23 -1.07 5.32 -5.71
C LEU A 23 -2.18 5.76 -4.74
N LEU A 24 -1.80 5.99 -3.49
CA LEU A 24 -2.75 6.33 -2.43
C LEU A 24 -2.87 7.85 -2.26
N ARG A 25 -4.07 8.29 -1.91
CA ARG A 25 -4.29 9.69 -1.54
C ARG A 25 -3.70 9.96 -0.15
N PHE A 26 -2.73 10.88 -0.06
CA PHE A 26 -2.03 11.20 1.18
C PHE A 26 -2.48 12.54 1.81
N PRO A 27 -3.22 12.51 2.94
CA PRO A 27 -3.58 13.72 3.69
C PRO A 27 -2.41 14.22 4.54
N TYR A 28 -2.17 15.54 4.51
CA TYR A 28 -1.02 16.21 5.15
C TYR A 28 -0.85 15.99 6.66
N LYS A 29 -1.91 15.54 7.35
CA LYS A 29 -1.96 15.40 8.82
C LYS A 29 -1.76 13.97 9.32
N ARG A 30 -1.59 12.99 8.43
CA ARG A 30 -1.36 11.58 8.81
C ARG A 30 0.06 11.16 8.47
N LYS A 31 0.56 10.12 9.13
CA LYS A 31 1.81 9.48 8.71
C LYS A 31 1.55 8.61 7.47
N PRO A 32 2.52 8.46 6.56
CA PRO A 32 2.40 7.57 5.42
C PRO A 32 1.97 6.15 5.82
N GLU A 33 2.54 5.64 6.91
CA GLU A 33 2.27 4.31 7.45
C GLU A 33 0.79 4.15 7.82
N ASP A 34 0.16 5.16 8.42
CA ASP A 34 -1.27 5.10 8.79
C ASP A 34 -2.19 4.99 7.55
N VAL A 35 -1.73 5.47 6.40
CA VAL A 35 -2.50 5.45 5.15
C VAL A 35 -2.29 4.11 4.43
N ILE A 36 -1.06 3.62 4.42
CA ILE A 36 -0.69 2.28 3.93
C ILE A 36 -1.46 1.22 4.72
N ASP A 37 -1.44 1.33 6.04
CA ASP A 37 -2.08 0.38 6.94
C ASP A 37 -3.58 0.30 6.74
N LYS A 38 -4.22 1.46 6.60
CA LYS A 38 -5.63 1.51 6.27
C LYS A 38 -5.91 0.83 4.92
N TYR A 39 -5.13 1.13 3.88
CA TYR A 39 -5.36 0.57 2.55
C TYR A 39 -5.24 -0.96 2.52
N PHE A 40 -4.18 -1.51 3.09
CA PHE A 40 -3.98 -2.96 3.08
C PHE A 40 -4.87 -3.70 4.08
N SER A 41 -5.24 -3.08 5.20
CA SER A 41 -6.25 -3.64 6.11
C SER A 41 -7.62 -3.73 5.41
N ASP A 42 -8.02 -2.70 4.66
CA ASP A 42 -9.25 -2.71 3.86
C ASP A 42 -9.19 -3.78 2.73
N PHE A 43 -8.01 -3.98 2.12
CA PHE A 43 -7.79 -4.97 1.05
C PHE A 43 -7.86 -6.43 1.53
N TYR A 44 -7.24 -6.75 2.67
CA TYR A 44 -7.21 -8.11 3.21
C TYR A 44 -8.42 -8.46 4.10
N GLY A 45 -9.12 -7.46 4.66
CA GLY A 45 -10.30 -7.63 5.50
C GLY A 45 -9.99 -7.87 6.99
N GLU A 46 -11.04 -8.23 7.76
CA GLU A 46 -10.92 -8.48 9.20
C GLU A 46 -9.96 -9.65 9.51
N GLY A 47 -9.06 -9.42 10.48
CA GLY A 47 -8.11 -10.43 10.96
C GLY A 47 -6.69 -10.32 10.35
N THR A 48 -6.46 -9.35 9.46
CA THR A 48 -5.11 -9.06 8.94
C THR A 48 -4.14 -8.75 10.08
N VAL A 49 -3.07 -9.51 10.17
CA VAL A 49 -2.01 -9.29 11.17
C VAL A 49 -0.92 -8.44 10.54
N CYS A 50 -0.61 -7.32 11.18
CA CYS A 50 0.50 -6.43 10.82
C CYS A 50 1.61 -6.60 11.86
N GLU A 51 2.75 -7.18 11.47
CA GLU A 51 3.81 -7.55 12.42
C GLU A 51 4.91 -6.47 12.56
N GLU A 52 5.11 -5.61 11.56
CA GLU A 52 6.14 -4.56 11.58
C GLU A 52 5.66 -3.27 10.92
N TYR A 53 5.26 -2.26 11.72
CA TYR A 53 5.08 -0.86 11.29
C TYR A 53 4.45 -0.66 9.89
N ALA A 54 3.34 -1.34 9.59
CA ALA A 54 2.66 -1.26 8.29
C ALA A 54 3.48 -1.75 7.08
N ARG A 55 4.41 -2.70 7.30
CA ARG A 55 5.25 -3.28 6.25
C ARG A 55 4.90 -4.69 5.87
N CYS A 56 4.37 -5.49 6.79
CA CYS A 56 4.08 -6.90 6.52
C CYS A 56 2.63 -7.19 6.93
N TYR A 57 1.83 -7.67 5.99
CA TYR A 57 0.44 -8.03 6.18
C TYR A 57 0.26 -9.50 5.86
N ALA A 58 -0.35 -10.27 6.76
CA ALA A 58 -0.66 -11.67 6.49
C ALA A 58 -2.15 -11.94 6.71
N ARG A 59 -2.72 -12.82 5.86
CA ARG A 59 -4.04 -13.40 6.15
C ARG A 59 -3.95 -14.28 7.41
N PRO A 60 -5.02 -14.36 8.21
CA PRO A 60 -5.07 -15.24 9.40
C PRO A 60 -4.73 -16.70 9.12
N ASN A 61 -5.01 -17.18 7.90
CA ASN A 61 -4.78 -18.55 7.49
C ASN A 61 -3.34 -18.82 6.98
N GLY A 62 -2.48 -17.78 6.92
CA GLY A 62 -1.08 -17.89 6.49
C GLY A 62 -0.89 -18.16 5.00
N GLU A 63 -1.95 -18.20 4.19
CA GLU A 63 -1.86 -18.55 2.76
C GLU A 63 -1.31 -17.41 1.90
N GLN A 64 -1.34 -16.19 2.42
CA GLN A 64 -0.91 -15.01 1.69
C GLN A 64 -0.26 -14.00 2.64
N ALA A 65 0.91 -13.51 2.25
CA ALA A 65 1.62 -12.43 2.90
C ALA A 65 1.93 -11.32 1.89
N LEU A 66 1.79 -10.07 2.30
CA LEU A 66 2.16 -8.89 1.54
C LEU A 66 3.22 -8.12 2.30
N GLU A 67 4.28 -7.76 1.60
CA GLU A 67 5.36 -6.92 2.11
C GLU A 67 5.36 -5.59 1.35
N VAL A 68 5.44 -4.47 2.07
CA VAL A 68 5.65 -3.14 1.53
C VAL A 68 7.15 -2.93 1.38
N ASP A 69 7.63 -3.05 0.15
CA ASP A 69 9.05 -2.89 -0.19
C ASP A 69 9.54 -1.45 0.06
N ASP A 70 8.75 -0.48 -0.40
CA ASP A 70 9.11 0.94 -0.38
C ASP A 70 7.88 1.82 -0.54
N TYR A 71 7.98 3.08 -0.09
CA TYR A 71 6.97 4.09 -0.39
C TYR A 71 7.60 5.47 -0.59
N GLN A 72 6.98 6.28 -1.45
CA GLN A 72 7.40 7.64 -1.72
C GLN A 72 6.23 8.61 -1.64
N VAL A 73 6.41 9.71 -0.91
CA VAL A 73 5.47 10.83 -0.93
C VAL A 73 5.62 11.58 -2.25
N VAL A 74 4.54 11.61 -3.02
CA VAL A 74 4.48 12.24 -4.34
C VAL A 74 3.93 13.67 -4.23
N PRO A 75 4.59 14.68 -4.81
CA PRO A 75 4.07 16.04 -4.87
C PRO A 75 2.70 16.11 -5.55
N PRO A 76 1.86 17.12 -5.23
CA PRO A 76 0.51 17.20 -5.80
C PRO A 76 0.48 17.27 -7.33
N ARG A 77 1.48 17.92 -7.96
CA ARG A 77 1.58 18.02 -9.42
C ARG A 77 1.84 16.66 -10.07
N ASP A 78 2.70 15.86 -9.46
CA ASP A 78 3.07 14.55 -10.00
C ASP A 78 1.99 13.51 -9.70
N TYR A 79 1.28 13.64 -8.58
CA TYR A 79 0.10 12.80 -8.26
C TYR A 79 -1.00 12.92 -9.32
N GLU A 80 -1.33 14.14 -9.74
CA GLU A 80 -2.32 14.39 -10.81
C GLU A 80 -1.88 13.79 -12.16
N VAL A 81 -0.58 13.75 -12.42
CA VAL A 81 -0.01 13.12 -13.62
C VAL A 81 -0.10 11.61 -13.50
N LEU A 82 0.39 11.01 -12.42
CA LEU A 82 0.38 9.55 -12.22
C LEU A 82 -1.03 8.97 -12.22
N LYS A 83 -2.01 9.68 -11.65
CA LYS A 83 -3.42 9.28 -11.70
C LYS A 83 -3.96 9.18 -13.14
N ARG A 84 -3.48 10.02 -14.07
CA ARG A 84 -3.89 9.99 -15.48
C ARG A 84 -3.27 8.83 -16.28
N TYR A 85 -2.18 8.24 -15.79
CA TYR A 85 -1.45 7.16 -16.48
C TYR A 85 -1.82 5.76 -15.96
N GLY A 86 -2.94 5.62 -15.25
CA GLY A 86 -3.50 4.30 -14.92
C GLY A 86 -2.90 3.62 -13.69
N LEU A 87 -2.16 4.33 -12.85
CA LEU A 87 -1.97 3.92 -11.45
C LEU A 87 -3.27 4.28 -10.70
N GLU A 88 -4.34 3.55 -10.99
CA GLU A 88 -5.65 3.73 -10.35
C GLU A 88 -5.66 3.09 -8.95
N GLU A 89 -6.61 3.56 -8.13
CA GLU A 89 -6.79 3.29 -6.69
C GLU A 89 -7.15 1.83 -6.38
#